data_AF-A0A8X7PLG8-F1
#
_entry.id   AF-A0A8X7PLG8-F1
#
_cell.length_a   1.000
_cell.length_b   1.000
_cell.length_c   1.000
_cell.angle_alpha   90.00
_cell.angle_beta   90.00
_cell.angle_gamma   90.00
#
_symmetry.space_group_name_H-M   'P 1'
#
loop_
_entity.id
_entity.type
_entity.pdbx_description
1 polymer ?
#
loop_
_entity_poly.entity_id
_entity_poly.type
_entity_poly.pdbx_seq_one_letter_code
_entity_poly.pdbx_strand_id
1 'polypeptide(L)'
;MGQYSYSQPSSSSNSEDLTSLIEAEAEMYAAEAEISQWNAEAIHYEPSPEGDDGIPRTCYCGSEPVHGYFQTPKDPYRRYITCPNADDGDCHVWKWWDVAVEEEMRDIQTELSELKGEANEREQKLLILEKRIDEFTKKKSGAKLMVFTIVLVGLVFLNVLGKVGKDSKEWGVPSLFL
;
A
#
# COMPACT_ATOMS: atom_id res chain seq x y z
N MET A 1 16.70 70.58 -34.34
CA MET A 1 17.71 69.83 -35.10
C MET A 1 18.30 68.78 -34.19
N GLY A 2 18.22 67.51 -34.58
CA GLY A 2 18.84 66.39 -33.88
C GLY A 2 18.77 65.17 -34.79
N GLN A 3 19.76 65.04 -35.67
CA GLN A 3 19.89 63.85 -36.52
C GLN A 3 20.57 62.77 -35.68
N TYR A 4 19.83 61.73 -35.31
CA TYR A 4 20.42 60.53 -34.74
C TYR A 4 21.00 59.70 -35.89
N SER A 5 22.32 59.76 -36.04
CA SER A 5 23.07 58.86 -36.92
C SER A 5 23.27 57.55 -36.18
N TYR A 6 22.53 56.52 -36.57
CA TYR A 6 22.69 55.17 -36.04
C TYR A 6 23.75 54.44 -36.86
N SER A 7 25.00 54.42 -36.39
CA SER A 7 26.04 53.59 -36.96
C SER A 7 25.80 52.15 -36.49
N GLN A 8 25.20 51.32 -37.34
CA GLN A 8 25.19 49.87 -37.08
C GLN A 8 26.64 49.37 -37.07
N PRO A 9 27.07 48.62 -36.04
CA PRO A 9 28.31 47.88 -36.15
C PRO A 9 28.16 46.86 -37.28
N SER A 10 29.05 46.93 -38.26
CA SER A 10 29.15 45.93 -39.33
C SER A 10 29.26 44.56 -38.66
N SER A 11 28.29 43.69 -38.92
CA SER A 11 28.33 42.32 -38.45
C SER A 11 29.60 41.67 -39.03
N SER A 12 30.57 41.43 -38.15
CA SER A 12 31.75 40.65 -38.45
C SER A 12 31.29 39.32 -39.04
N SER A 13 31.74 39.04 -40.26
CA SER A 13 31.53 37.79 -40.96
C SER A 13 32.28 36.66 -40.26
N ASN A 14 31.77 36.19 -39.12
CA ASN A 14 32.04 34.84 -38.69
C ASN A 14 30.97 33.99 -39.34
N SER A 15 31.20 33.67 -40.62
CA SER A 15 30.47 32.62 -41.34
C SER A 15 30.90 31.27 -40.76
N GLU A 16 30.65 31.08 -39.46
CA GLU A 16 30.67 29.76 -38.89
C GLU A 16 29.53 29.03 -39.57
N ASP A 17 29.94 28.01 -40.29
CA ASP A 17 29.30 27.36 -41.41
C ASP A 17 27.84 26.99 -41.11
N LEU A 18 26.90 27.87 -41.49
CA LEU A 18 25.46 27.66 -41.35
C LEU A 18 25.03 26.37 -42.06
N THR A 19 25.75 25.98 -43.11
CA THR A 19 25.53 24.74 -43.84
C THR A 19 25.85 23.53 -42.97
N SER A 20 26.98 23.52 -42.26
CA SER A 20 27.30 22.45 -41.28
C SER A 20 26.24 22.31 -40.18
N LEU A 21 25.67 23.42 -39.71
CA LEU A 21 24.65 23.36 -38.66
C LEU A 21 23.33 22.74 -39.17
N ILE A 22 22.93 23.08 -40.40
CA ILE A 22 21.74 22.51 -41.05
C ILE A 22 21.95 21.03 -41.37
N GLU A 23 23.16 20.66 -41.80
CA GLU A 23 23.53 19.27 -42.11
C GLU A 23 23.49 18.41 -40.85
N ALA A 24 24.07 18.89 -39.73
CA ALA A 24 23.98 18.22 -38.44
C ALA A 24 22.53 18.08 -37.92
N GLU A 25 21.67 19.07 -38.18
CA GLU A 25 20.26 18.99 -37.84
C GLU A 25 19.52 17.94 -38.68
N ALA A 26 19.81 17.89 -39.99
CA ALA A 26 19.24 16.90 -40.90
C ALA A 26 19.68 15.46 -40.56
N GLU A 27 20.95 15.27 -40.17
CA GLU A 27 21.47 13.97 -39.69
C GLU A 27 20.78 13.54 -38.39
N MET A 28 20.50 14.47 -37.47
CA MET A 28 19.76 14.19 -36.24
C MET A 28 18.32 13.71 -36.54
N TYR A 29 17.61 14.40 -37.44
CA TYR A 29 16.26 13.99 -37.84
C TYR A 29 16.25 12.65 -38.58
N ALA A 30 17.27 12.34 -39.38
CA ALA A 30 17.40 11.05 -40.05
C ALA A 30 17.63 9.91 -39.04
N ALA A 31 18.54 10.10 -38.07
CA ALA A 31 18.77 9.13 -36.99
C ALA A 31 17.52 8.91 -36.12
N GLU A 32 16.72 9.95 -35.87
CA GLU A 32 15.43 9.83 -35.18
C GLU A 32 14.39 9.04 -35.94
N ALA A 33 14.36 9.16 -37.28
CA ALA A 33 13.50 8.35 -38.13
C ALA A 33 13.90 6.87 -38.10
N GLU A 34 15.20 6.58 -38.08
CA GLU A 34 15.71 5.20 -37.95
C GLU A 34 15.38 4.59 -36.58
N ILE A 35 15.52 5.34 -35.48
CA ILE A 35 15.10 4.90 -34.13
C ILE A 35 13.59 4.66 -34.08
N SER A 36 12.80 5.53 -34.72
CA SER A 36 11.34 5.38 -34.81
C SER A 36 10.95 4.15 -35.62
N GLN A 37 11.71 3.82 -36.66
CA GLN A 37 11.47 2.63 -37.49
C GLN A 37 11.74 1.33 -36.71
N TRP A 38 12.81 1.27 -35.93
CA TRP A 38 13.07 0.14 -35.02
C TRP A 38 11.98 -0.04 -33.95
N ASN A 39 11.40 1.06 -33.46
CA ASN A 39 10.27 1.01 -32.52
C ASN A 39 8.92 0.70 -33.22
N ALA A 40 8.77 1.03 -34.50
CA ALA A 40 7.57 0.80 -35.29
C ALA A 40 7.49 -0.63 -35.83
N GLU A 41 8.62 -1.30 -36.01
CA GLU A 41 8.72 -2.75 -36.25
C GLU A 41 8.55 -3.53 -34.93
N ALA A 42 7.57 -3.11 -34.12
CA ALA A 42 7.07 -3.86 -33.00
C ALA A 42 6.45 -5.14 -33.55
N ILE A 43 7.22 -6.23 -33.50
CA ILE A 43 6.74 -7.60 -33.63
C ILE A 43 5.51 -7.69 -32.72
N HIS A 44 4.33 -7.93 -33.30
CA HIS A 44 3.10 -8.13 -32.52
C HIS A 44 3.25 -9.42 -31.71
N TYR A 45 3.85 -9.31 -30.53
CA TYR A 45 3.83 -10.35 -29.52
C TYR A 45 2.48 -10.29 -28.82
N GLU A 46 1.80 -11.42 -28.73
CA GLU A 46 0.61 -11.56 -27.88
C GLU A 46 1.09 -11.39 -26.43
N PRO A 47 0.72 -10.31 -25.72
CA PRO A 47 1.28 -10.03 -24.40
C PRO A 47 0.95 -11.21 -23.47
N SER A 48 2.00 -11.81 -22.91
CA SER A 48 1.84 -12.85 -21.89
C SER A 48 1.09 -12.23 -20.70
N PRO A 49 0.00 -12.86 -20.22
CA PRO A 49 -0.97 -12.19 -19.34
C PRO A 49 -0.42 -11.74 -17.97
N GLU A 50 0.76 -12.22 -17.54
CA GLU A 50 1.40 -11.86 -16.26
C GLU A 50 2.95 -11.84 -16.37
N GLY A 51 3.50 -11.77 -17.59
CA GLY A 51 4.88 -12.21 -17.84
C GLY A 51 5.99 -11.20 -17.59
N ASP A 52 5.72 -9.90 -17.72
CA ASP A 52 6.76 -8.88 -17.82
C ASP A 52 6.49 -7.62 -16.99
N ASP A 53 5.49 -7.63 -16.10
CA ASP A 53 5.20 -6.51 -15.21
C ASP A 53 6.21 -6.45 -14.05
N GLY A 54 6.53 -5.23 -13.61
CA GLY A 54 7.51 -4.96 -12.56
C GLY A 54 8.97 -4.97 -13.03
N ILE A 55 9.87 -5.18 -12.08
CA ILE A 55 11.32 -5.21 -12.33
C ILE A 55 11.74 -6.63 -12.71
N PRO A 56 12.17 -6.86 -13.97
CA PRO A 56 12.56 -8.20 -14.42
C PRO A 56 13.74 -8.72 -13.59
N ARG A 57 13.53 -9.88 -12.97
CA ARG A 57 14.51 -10.56 -12.10
C ARG A 57 15.40 -11.54 -12.86
N THR A 58 14.92 -12.04 -13.99
CA THR A 58 15.61 -13.06 -14.80
C THR A 58 15.22 -12.87 -16.26
N CYS A 59 16.19 -12.92 -17.16
CA CYS A 59 15.93 -12.91 -18.60
C CYS A 59 15.41 -14.27 -19.07
N TYR A 60 14.75 -14.33 -20.23
CA TYR A 60 14.28 -15.57 -20.84
C TYR A 60 15.42 -16.58 -21.12
N CYS A 61 16.66 -16.12 -21.28
CA CYS A 61 17.85 -16.97 -21.41
C CYS A 61 18.41 -17.50 -20.07
N GLY A 62 17.81 -17.12 -18.93
CA GLY A 62 18.25 -17.49 -17.58
C GLY A 62 19.29 -16.57 -16.95
N SER A 63 19.82 -15.60 -17.70
CA SER A 63 20.79 -14.62 -17.19
C SER A 63 20.13 -13.55 -16.32
N GLU A 64 20.88 -13.00 -15.36
CA GLU A 64 20.44 -11.87 -14.54
C GLU A 64 20.47 -10.56 -15.36
N PRO A 65 19.37 -9.80 -15.45
CA PRO A 65 19.35 -8.52 -16.16
C PRO A 65 20.25 -7.46 -15.49
N VAL A 66 20.83 -6.59 -16.31
CA VAL A 66 21.75 -5.53 -15.89
C VAL A 66 21.18 -4.15 -16.21
N HIS A 67 21.67 -3.13 -15.50
CA HIS A 67 21.28 -1.74 -15.76
C HIS A 67 22.19 -1.08 -16.80
N GLY A 68 21.59 -0.53 -17.83
CA GLY A 68 22.23 0.38 -18.77
C GLY A 68 21.84 1.83 -18.52
N TYR A 69 22.63 2.75 -19.08
CA TYR A 69 22.36 4.18 -19.08
C TYR A 69 22.25 4.67 -20.51
N PHE A 70 21.20 5.43 -20.78
CA PHE A 70 21.03 6.13 -22.04
C PHE A 70 21.93 7.38 -22.03
N GLN A 71 22.78 7.49 -23.05
CA GLN A 71 23.73 8.60 -23.22
C GLN A 71 23.37 9.45 -24.43
N THR A 72 22.11 9.85 -24.57
CA THR A 72 21.74 10.82 -25.61
C THR A 72 21.74 12.25 -25.06
N PRO A 73 21.99 13.26 -25.91
CA PRO A 73 21.93 14.67 -25.51
C PRO A 73 20.56 15.13 -25.00
N LYS A 74 19.47 14.47 -25.41
CA LYS A 74 18.08 14.82 -25.04
C LYS A 74 17.69 14.30 -23.65
N ASP A 75 18.11 13.07 -23.30
CA ASP A 75 17.78 12.44 -22.02
C ASP A 75 19.03 11.84 -21.36
N PRO A 76 19.96 12.69 -20.89
CA PRO A 76 21.14 12.19 -20.20
C PRO A 76 20.70 11.47 -18.91
N TYR A 77 21.21 10.25 -18.72
CA TYR A 77 21.06 9.42 -17.51
C TYR A 77 19.76 8.62 -17.35
N ARG A 78 18.87 8.52 -18.35
CA ARG A 78 17.75 7.58 -18.23
C ARG A 78 18.26 6.14 -18.14
N ARG A 79 17.76 5.37 -17.17
CA ARG A 79 18.19 3.99 -16.92
C ARG A 79 17.24 3.00 -17.59
N TYR A 80 17.81 1.93 -18.12
CA TYR A 80 17.05 0.78 -18.61
C TYR A 80 17.64 -0.50 -18.02
N ILE A 81 16.85 -1.56 -18.01
CA ILE A 81 17.21 -2.91 -17.63
C ILE A 81 17.32 -3.72 -18.93
N THR A 82 18.41 -4.46 -19.13
CA THR A 82 18.64 -5.27 -20.33
C THR A 82 19.33 -6.58 -19.98
N CYS A 83 19.25 -7.59 -20.83
CA CYS A 83 20.10 -8.78 -20.70
C CYS A 83 21.57 -8.49 -21.11
N PRO A 84 22.57 -9.09 -20.43
CA PRO A 84 23.96 -9.07 -20.89
C PRO A 84 24.18 -9.68 -22.29
N ASN A 85 23.32 -10.62 -22.69
CA ASN A 85 23.44 -11.36 -23.95
C ASN A 85 22.50 -10.80 -25.03
N ALA A 86 21.99 -9.58 -24.87
CA ALA A 86 20.98 -9.01 -25.75
C ALA A 86 21.40 -8.88 -27.23
N ASP A 87 22.69 -9.05 -27.52
CA ASP A 87 23.28 -8.99 -28.86
C ASP A 87 23.39 -10.34 -29.58
N ASP A 88 22.98 -11.45 -28.97
CA ASP A 88 23.07 -12.79 -29.56
C ASP A 88 22.01 -13.10 -30.64
N GLY A 89 21.06 -12.18 -30.85
CA GLY A 89 19.99 -12.29 -31.84
C GLY A 89 18.74 -13.03 -31.37
N ASP A 90 18.71 -13.52 -30.13
CA ASP A 90 17.53 -14.09 -29.48
C ASP A 90 16.68 -13.01 -28.76
N CYS A 91 15.50 -13.40 -28.28
CA CYS A 91 14.64 -12.51 -27.50
C CYS A 91 15.15 -12.37 -26.06
N HIS A 92 15.41 -11.13 -25.64
CA HIS A 92 15.89 -10.80 -24.30
C HIS A 92 15.07 -9.71 -23.64
N VAL A 93 15.10 -9.70 -22.31
CA VAL A 93 14.51 -8.63 -21.51
C VAL A 93 15.15 -7.30 -21.87
N TRP A 94 14.31 -6.32 -22.17
CA TRP A 94 14.64 -4.90 -22.23
C TRP A 94 13.47 -4.10 -21.66
N LYS A 95 13.74 -3.19 -20.72
CA LYS A 95 12.69 -2.36 -20.09
C LYS A 95 13.24 -1.07 -19.51
N TRP A 96 12.45 0.00 -19.55
CA TRP A 96 12.78 1.23 -18.84
C TRP A 96 12.71 1.04 -17.32
N TRP A 97 13.74 1.51 -16.60
CA TRP A 97 13.79 1.37 -15.13
C TRP A 97 12.64 2.11 -14.44
N ASP A 98 12.31 3.32 -14.91
CA ASP A 98 11.22 4.12 -14.36
C ASP A 98 9.85 3.44 -14.51
N VAL A 99 9.60 2.83 -15.68
CA VAL A 99 8.37 2.08 -15.94
C VAL A 99 8.29 0.84 -15.05
N ALA A 100 9.38 0.08 -14.95
CA ALA A 100 9.45 -1.11 -14.10
C ALA A 100 9.22 -0.78 -12.61
N VAL A 101 9.81 0.31 -12.12
CA VAL A 101 9.61 0.78 -10.73
C VAL A 101 8.18 1.27 -10.51
N GLU A 102 7.59 1.94 -11.48
CA GLU A 102 6.22 2.43 -11.36
C GLU A 102 5.22 1.27 -11.24
N GLU A 103 5.43 0.20 -12.00
CA GLU A 103 4.63 -1.02 -11.92
C GLU A 103 4.72 -1.68 -10.53
N GLU A 104 5.93 -1.92 -10.02
CA GLU A 104 6.12 -2.44 -8.66
C GLU A 104 5.44 -1.55 -7.61
N MET A 105 5.51 -0.23 -7.78
CA MET A 105 4.90 0.71 -6.84
C MET A 105 3.37 0.67 -6.90
N ARG A 106 2.77 0.43 -8.08
CA ARG A 106 1.32 0.24 -8.22
C ARG A 106 0.86 -1.05 -7.54
N ASP A 107 1.64 -2.12 -7.65
CA ASP A 107 1.33 -3.39 -7.00
C ASP A 107 1.41 -3.25 -5.48
N ILE A 108 2.50 -2.67 -4.97
CA ILE A 108 2.66 -2.37 -3.55
C ILE A 108 1.52 -1.47 -3.03
N GLN A 109 1.11 -0.46 -3.81
CA GLN A 109 0.01 0.42 -3.42
C GLN A 109 -1.31 -0.34 -3.28
N THR A 110 -1.55 -1.30 -4.17
CA THR A 110 -2.73 -2.15 -4.16
C THR A 110 -2.72 -3.04 -2.92
N GLU A 111 -1.62 -3.75 -2.66
CA GLU A 111 -1.46 -4.58 -1.46
C GLU A 111 -1.64 -3.77 -0.15
N LEU A 112 -1.07 -2.57 -0.09
CA LEU A 112 -1.24 -1.67 1.07
C LEU A 112 -2.70 -1.27 1.27
N SER A 113 -3.45 -1.06 0.18
CA SER A 113 -4.86 -0.70 0.26
C SER A 113 -5.71 -1.85 0.82
N GLU A 114 -5.40 -3.09 0.45
CA GLU A 114 -6.07 -4.30 0.93
C GLU A 114 -5.74 -4.55 2.40
N LEU A 115 -4.45 -4.50 2.77
CA LEU A 115 -4.01 -4.65 4.16
C LEU A 115 -4.63 -3.61 5.09
N LYS A 116 -4.76 -2.37 4.62
CA LYS A 116 -5.46 -1.31 5.37
C LYS A 116 -6.94 -1.65 5.57
N GLY A 117 -7.59 -2.21 4.56
CA GLY A 117 -8.97 -2.70 4.64
C GLY A 117 -9.12 -3.78 5.71
N GLU A 118 -8.25 -4.79 5.69
CA GLU A 118 -8.25 -5.86 6.69
C GLU A 118 -7.99 -5.35 8.11
N ALA A 119 -7.03 -4.43 8.28
CA ALA A 119 -6.70 -3.84 9.57
C ALA A 119 -7.93 -3.14 10.17
N ASN A 120 -8.62 -2.32 9.37
CA ASN A 120 -9.85 -1.66 9.78
C ASN A 120 -10.97 -2.65 10.14
N GLU A 121 -11.12 -3.74 9.39
CA GLU A 121 -12.09 -4.79 9.73
C GLU A 121 -11.76 -5.48 11.05
N ARG A 122 -10.49 -5.78 11.30
CA ARG A 122 -10.02 -6.40 12.56
C ARG A 122 -10.23 -5.45 13.74
N GLU A 123 -9.94 -4.16 13.59
CA GLU A 123 -10.22 -3.14 14.60
C GLU A 123 -11.71 -3.06 14.93
N GLN A 124 -12.59 -3.06 13.92
CA GLN A 124 -14.04 -3.08 14.15
C GLN A 124 -14.50 -4.34 14.90
N LYS A 125 -13.98 -5.52 14.54
CA LYS A 125 -14.27 -6.78 15.25
C LYS A 125 -13.80 -6.74 16.70
N LEU A 126 -12.63 -6.15 16.97
CA LEU A 126 -12.12 -5.97 18.34
C LEU A 126 -13.03 -5.06 19.16
N LEU A 127 -13.46 -3.92 18.63
CA LEU A 127 -14.37 -3.01 19.33
C LEU A 127 -15.71 -3.70 19.69
N ILE A 128 -16.26 -4.51 18.79
CA ILE A 128 -17.48 -5.29 19.05
C ILE A 128 -17.23 -6.33 20.15
N LEU A 129 -16.07 -7.01 20.12
CA LEU A 129 -15.71 -8.01 21.11
C LEU A 129 -15.50 -7.38 22.49
N GLU A 130 -14.80 -6.24 22.57
CA GLU A 130 -14.61 -5.48 23.80
C GLU A 130 -15.94 -5.06 24.42
N LYS A 131 -16.86 -4.51 23.62
CA LYS A 131 -18.21 -4.17 24.07
C LYS A 131 -18.96 -5.38 24.64
N ARG A 132 -18.84 -6.54 23.97
CA ARG A 132 -19.47 -7.78 24.45
C ARG A 132 -18.87 -8.25 25.78
N ILE A 133 -17.55 -8.15 25.94
CA ILE A 133 -16.86 -8.50 27.20
C ILE A 133 -17.30 -7.58 28.34
N ASP A 134 -17.43 -6.27 28.08
CA ASP A 134 -17.93 -5.31 29.07
C ASP A 134 -19.36 -5.67 29.53
N GLU A 135 -20.26 -5.94 28.58
CA GLU A 135 -21.62 -6.38 28.89
C GLU A 135 -21.66 -7.68 29.71
N PHE A 136 -20.84 -8.68 29.37
CA PHE A 136 -20.74 -9.92 30.14
C PHE A 136 -20.20 -9.69 31.54
N THR A 137 -19.22 -8.80 31.69
CA THR A 137 -18.62 -8.46 32.98
C THR A 137 -19.64 -7.76 33.89
N LYS A 138 -20.43 -6.83 33.34
CA LYS A 138 -21.52 -6.16 34.04
C LYS A 138 -22.66 -7.11 34.44
N LYS A 139 -23.05 -8.04 33.55
CA LYS A 139 -24.05 -9.08 33.88
C LYS A 139 -23.56 -10.00 35.00
N LYS A 140 -22.28 -10.39 34.97
CA LYS A 140 -21.66 -11.24 36.00
C LYS A 140 -21.59 -10.54 37.36
N SER A 141 -21.28 -9.25 37.42
CA SER A 141 -21.29 -8.50 38.68
C SER A 141 -22.70 -8.33 39.23
N GLY A 142 -23.69 -8.07 38.37
CA GLY A 142 -25.11 -8.05 38.76
C GLY A 142 -25.60 -9.39 39.31
N ALA A 143 -25.24 -10.50 38.67
CA ALA A 143 -25.57 -11.84 39.16
C ALA A 143 -24.92 -12.15 40.51
N LYS A 144 -23.65 -11.77 40.71
CA LYS A 144 -22.99 -11.88 42.01
C LYS A 144 -23.74 -11.11 43.10
N LEU A 145 -24.13 -9.85 42.83
CA LEU A 145 -24.90 -9.04 43.77
C LEU A 145 -26.25 -9.67 44.11
N MET A 146 -26.99 -10.17 43.12
CA MET A 146 -28.27 -10.85 43.34
C MET A 146 -28.12 -12.10 44.21
N VAL A 147 -27.08 -12.92 43.98
CA VAL A 147 -26.83 -14.10 44.80
C VAL A 147 -26.49 -13.69 46.24
N PHE A 148 -25.65 -12.67 46.43
CA PHE A 148 -25.33 -12.13 47.75
C PHE A 148 -26.58 -11.62 48.48
N THR A 149 -27.48 -10.89 47.80
CA THR A 149 -28.70 -10.38 48.44
C THR A 149 -29.67 -11.50 48.82
N ILE A 150 -29.86 -12.51 47.96
CA ILE A 150 -30.71 -13.68 48.26
C ILE A 150 -30.18 -14.43 49.50
N VAL A 151 -28.87 -14.64 49.59
CA VAL A 151 -28.25 -15.31 50.75
C VAL A 151 -28.47 -14.50 52.03
N LEU A 152 -28.27 -13.18 52.00
CA LEU A 152 -28.48 -12.31 53.16
C LEU A 152 -29.95 -12.32 53.61
N VAL A 153 -30.90 -12.21 52.68
CA VAL A 153 -32.35 -12.24 52.99
C VAL A 153 -32.75 -13.60 53.57
N GLY A 154 -32.28 -14.70 52.99
CA GLY A 154 -32.52 -16.05 53.52
C GLY A 154 -32.01 -16.23 54.95
N LEU A 155 -30.82 -15.70 55.25
CA LEU A 155 -30.23 -15.73 56.59
C LEU A 155 -31.08 -14.95 57.61
N VAL A 156 -31.56 -13.76 57.26
CA VAL A 156 -32.45 -12.97 58.12
C VAL A 156 -33.77 -13.70 58.36
N PHE A 157 -34.37 -14.26 57.32
CA PHE A 157 -35.64 -14.98 57.41
C PHE A 157 -35.55 -16.21 58.31
N LEU A 158 -34.46 -16.99 58.21
CA LEU A 158 -34.18 -18.11 59.12
C LEU A 158 -34.06 -17.67 60.58
N ASN A 159 -33.41 -16.53 60.85
CA ASN A 159 -33.31 -15.98 62.21
C ASN A 159 -34.68 -15.52 62.75
N VAL A 160 -35.53 -14.92 61.92
CA VAL A 160 -36.88 -14.49 62.30
C VAL A 160 -37.79 -15.70 62.59
N LEU A 161 -37.81 -16.70 61.71
CA LEU A 161 -38.55 -17.94 61.94
C LEU A 161 -38.04 -18.72 63.16
N GLY A 162 -36.72 -18.73 63.39
CA GLY A 162 -36.12 -19.32 64.57
C GLY A 162 -36.54 -18.62 65.87
N LYS A 163 -36.71 -17.29 65.85
CA LYS A 163 -37.27 -16.52 66.97
C LYS A 163 -38.76 -16.81 67.18
N VAL A 164 -39.58 -16.73 66.13
CA VAL A 164 -41.02 -17.01 66.20
C VAL A 164 -41.31 -18.45 66.68
N GLY A 165 -40.52 -19.43 66.23
CA GLY A 165 -40.63 -20.81 66.71
C GLY A 165 -40.17 -21.02 68.15
N LYS A 166 -39.35 -20.11 68.70
CA LYS A 166 -38.94 -20.11 70.10
C LYS A 166 -40.00 -19.45 70.99
N ASP A 167 -40.57 -18.34 70.54
CA ASP A 167 -41.66 -17.63 71.23
C ASP A 167 -42.96 -18.48 71.24
N SER A 168 -43.23 -19.23 70.15
CA SER A 168 -44.35 -20.17 70.08
C SER A 168 -44.23 -21.36 71.04
N LYS A 169 -43.03 -21.70 71.53
CA LYS A 169 -42.83 -22.75 72.53
C LYS A 169 -43.00 -22.25 73.96
N GLU A 170 -42.91 -20.95 74.22
CA GLU A 170 -43.15 -20.37 75.55
C GLU A 170 -44.64 -20.24 75.90
N TRP A 171 -45.56 -20.29 74.93
CA TRP A 171 -47.01 -20.15 75.17
C TRP A 171 -47.77 -21.49 75.23
N GLY A 172 -47.07 -22.62 75.19
CA GLY A 172 -47.64 -23.95 75.36
C GLY A 172 -47.30 -24.56 76.71
N VAL A 173 -48.18 -24.34 77.70
CA VAL A 173 -48.60 -25.23 78.82
C VAL A 173 -48.94 -24.37 80.05
N PRO A 174 -50.23 -24.17 80.38
CA PRO A 174 -50.66 -23.90 81.75
C PRO A 174 -50.60 -25.22 82.52
N SER A 175 -49.61 -25.36 83.40
CA SER A 175 -49.54 -26.42 84.39
C SER A 175 -50.61 -26.18 85.47
N LEU A 176 -51.83 -26.63 85.17
CA LEU A 176 -52.79 -27.05 86.20
C LEU A 176 -52.39 -28.47 86.64
N PHE A 177 -52.49 -28.71 87.95
CA PHE A 177 -52.42 -29.97 88.71
C PHE A 177 -51.13 -30.29 89.50
N LEU A 178 -51.35 -30.21 90.83
CA LEU A 178 -50.79 -30.92 91.98
C LEU A 178 -49.43 -30.47 92.52
#